data_AF-A0A1V5YNW1-F1
#
_entry.id   AF-A0A1V5YNW1-F1
#
_cell.length_a   1.000
_cell.length_b   1.000
_cell.length_c   1.000
_cell.angle_alpha   90.00
_cell.angle_beta   90.00
_cell.angle_gamma   90.00
#
_symmetry.space_group_name_H-M   'P 1'
#
loop_
_entity.id
_entity.type
_entity.pdbx_description
1 polymer ?
#
loop_
_entity_poly.entity_id
_entity_poly.type
_entity_poly.pdbx_seq_one_letter_code
_entity_poly.pdbx_strand_id
1 'polypeptide(L)'
;MTGWGTHSYDQMQRGLGTDETGPVEIILEEPVTHRPACPDKGRKPAEEETGAPYYGMVTNTSGPRAKVRMRYAQGTEVFFDLDGNNGPGLGCIYEGEKGRIEINRDKILVEPLELLQLPDNPGHLTVPETQPHIENWIACIKSREKCTADIEYGQRSSTLCYLINIVRAVGRVGEALKWDPAAERFTNCDEGNAMLAKVRRAGYELPPLA
;
A
#
# COMPACT_ATOMS: atom_id res chain seq x y z
N MET A 1 5.49 8.97 -2.76
CA MET A 1 5.62 7.62 -2.16
C MET A 1 5.83 6.65 -3.31
N THR A 2 6.92 5.89 -3.39
CA THR A 2 7.14 4.72 -4.27
C THR A 2 8.28 3.89 -3.65
N GLY A 3 8.57 2.70 -4.16
CA GLY A 3 9.64 1.84 -3.63
C GLY A 3 9.15 1.07 -2.41
N TRP A 4 9.83 1.19 -1.26
CA TRP A 4 9.52 0.42 -0.04
C TRP A 4 8.08 0.58 0.45
N GLY A 5 7.46 1.75 0.26
CA GLY A 5 6.06 1.97 0.62
C GLY A 5 5.06 1.12 -0.18
N THR A 6 5.48 0.55 -1.31
CA THR A 6 4.63 -0.31 -2.14
C THR A 6 4.44 -1.71 -1.51
N HIS A 7 5.37 -2.16 -0.66
CA HIS A 7 5.32 -3.47 0.02
C HIS A 7 4.16 -3.60 1.03
N SER A 8 3.66 -2.50 1.57
CA SER A 8 2.44 -2.54 2.38
C SER A 8 1.21 -2.73 1.50
N TYR A 9 1.25 -2.19 0.28
CA TYR A 9 0.10 -2.05 -0.59
C TYR A 9 -0.16 -3.32 -1.40
N ASP A 10 0.87 -4.01 -1.86
CA ASP A 10 0.72 -5.33 -2.50
C ASP A 10 0.19 -6.37 -1.50
N GLN A 11 0.74 -6.42 -0.28
CA GLN A 11 0.25 -7.29 0.77
C GLN A 11 -1.22 -7.02 1.10
N MET A 12 -1.58 -5.73 1.26
CA MET A 12 -2.94 -5.29 1.51
C MET A 12 -3.89 -5.72 0.38
N GLN A 13 -3.55 -5.43 -0.87
CA GLN A 13 -4.39 -5.83 -2.00
C GLN A 13 -4.53 -7.34 -2.12
N ARG A 14 -3.45 -8.08 -1.82
CA ARG A 14 -3.48 -9.54 -1.82
C ARG A 14 -4.46 -10.10 -0.80
N GLY A 15 -4.44 -9.58 0.42
CA GLY A 15 -5.39 -10.00 1.46
C GLY A 15 -6.83 -9.58 1.19
N LEU A 16 -7.03 -8.47 0.47
CA LEU A 16 -8.36 -8.03 0.03
C LEU A 16 -8.87 -8.73 -1.23
N GLY A 17 -8.01 -9.48 -1.93
CA GLY A 17 -8.33 -10.08 -3.23
C GLY A 17 -8.46 -9.06 -4.37
N THR A 18 -7.78 -7.92 -4.26
CA THR A 18 -7.90 -6.79 -5.20
C THR A 18 -6.65 -6.56 -6.05
N ASP A 19 -5.77 -7.56 -6.18
CA ASP A 19 -4.49 -7.49 -6.89
C ASP A 19 -4.61 -6.99 -8.35
N GLU A 20 -5.76 -7.21 -8.99
CA GLU A 20 -6.04 -6.85 -10.40
C GLU A 20 -6.96 -5.62 -10.53
N THR A 21 -7.21 -4.90 -9.44
CA THR A 21 -8.06 -3.70 -9.44
C THR A 21 -7.49 -2.63 -8.50
N GLY A 22 -8.33 -1.68 -8.08
CA GLY A 22 -7.95 -0.61 -7.17
C GLY A 22 -9.17 0.06 -6.54
N PRO A 23 -8.95 1.14 -5.76
CA PRO A 23 -10.03 1.89 -5.15
C PRO A 23 -10.88 2.61 -6.20
N VAL A 24 -12.14 2.91 -5.87
CA VAL A 24 -13.04 3.72 -6.70
C VAL A 24 -13.16 5.16 -6.22
N GLU A 25 -12.75 5.43 -4.97
CA GLU A 25 -12.71 6.78 -4.40
C GLU A 25 -11.46 7.00 -3.56
N ILE A 26 -10.94 8.22 -3.62
CA ILE A 26 -9.80 8.68 -2.84
C ILE A 26 -10.19 10.02 -2.20
N ILE A 27 -10.08 10.09 -0.88
CA ILE A 27 -10.44 11.25 -0.06
C ILE A 27 -9.20 11.75 0.68
N LEU A 28 -8.92 13.05 0.55
CA LEU A 28 -7.99 13.75 1.43
C LEU A 28 -8.74 14.18 2.68
N GLU A 29 -8.37 13.65 3.84
CA GLU A 29 -9.13 13.86 5.09
C GLU A 29 -8.73 15.15 5.81
N GLU A 30 -7.53 15.69 5.54
CA GLU A 30 -7.03 16.90 6.18
C GLU A 30 -6.10 17.71 5.26
N PRO A 31 -5.91 19.02 5.51
CA PRO A 31 -4.97 19.82 4.75
C PRO A 31 -3.54 19.26 4.84
N VAL A 32 -2.82 19.31 3.72
CA VAL A 32 -1.40 18.92 3.69
C VAL A 32 -0.58 19.88 4.54
N THR A 33 0.17 19.31 5.48
CA THR A 33 1.08 20.05 6.37
C THR A 33 2.47 19.43 6.32
N HIS A 34 3.51 20.27 6.40
CA HIS A 34 4.87 19.75 6.54
C HIS A 34 5.12 19.41 8.01
N ARG A 35 5.22 18.12 8.34
CA ARG A 35 5.39 17.67 9.72
C ARG A 35 6.31 16.44 9.83
N PRO A 36 6.87 16.16 11.03
CA PRO A 36 7.67 14.96 11.26
C PRO A 36 6.89 13.69 10.92
N ALA A 37 7.59 12.65 10.44
CA ALA A 37 6.99 11.33 10.25
C ALA A 37 6.62 10.65 11.59
N CYS A 38 7.36 10.97 12.64
CA CYS A 38 7.14 10.51 14.01
C CYS A 38 7.00 11.74 14.92
N PRO A 39 5.77 12.19 15.24
CA PRO A 39 5.56 13.41 16.02
C PRO A 39 6.03 13.26 17.47
N ASP A 40 5.81 12.11 18.09
CA ASP A 40 6.32 11.79 19.43
C ASP A 40 7.64 11.00 19.35
N LYS A 41 8.76 11.72 19.46
CA LYS A 41 10.11 11.11 19.49
C LYS A 41 10.44 10.41 20.81
N GLY A 42 9.68 10.67 21.88
CA GLY A 42 9.87 10.09 23.20
C GLY A 42 9.16 8.74 23.38
N ARG A 43 8.23 8.41 22.47
CA ARG A 43 7.49 7.15 22.45
C ARG A 43 8.44 5.94 22.49
N LYS A 44 8.19 5.03 23.42
CA LYS A 44 8.84 3.73 23.50
C LYS A 44 7.86 2.68 23.00
N PRO A 45 8.21 1.90 21.96
CA PRO A 45 7.32 0.85 21.48
C PRO A 45 7.18 -0.26 22.51
N ALA A 46 5.98 -0.83 22.61
CA ALA A 46 5.74 -2.06 23.35
C ALA A 46 6.38 -3.26 22.64
N GLU A 47 6.58 -4.37 23.35
CA GLU A 47 7.30 -5.55 22.84
C GLU A 47 6.53 -6.26 21.70
N GLU A 48 5.21 -6.24 21.82
CA GLU A 48 4.24 -6.82 20.91
C GLU A 48 4.04 -6.00 19.62
N GLU A 49 4.53 -4.75 19.56
CA GLU A 49 4.38 -3.93 18.37
C GLU A 49 5.16 -4.52 17.20
N THR A 50 4.44 -4.95 16.17
CA THR A 50 5.05 -5.56 14.99
C THR A 50 5.98 -4.57 14.29
N GLY A 51 5.64 -3.28 14.29
CA GLY A 51 6.33 -2.17 13.64
C GLY A 51 7.65 -1.74 14.27
N ALA A 52 7.91 -2.09 15.53
CA ALA A 52 9.02 -1.53 16.32
C ALA A 52 10.40 -1.54 15.61
N PRO A 53 10.80 -2.60 14.87
CA PRO A 53 12.07 -2.62 14.16
C PRO A 53 12.21 -1.56 13.05
N TYR A 54 11.11 -1.01 12.54
CA TYR A 54 11.09 -0.10 11.39
C TYR A 54 11.00 1.37 11.76
N TYR A 55 10.54 1.70 12.97
CA TYR A 55 10.30 3.08 13.40
C TYR A 55 11.57 3.96 13.25
N GLY A 56 12.73 3.40 13.56
CA GLY A 56 14.03 4.07 13.44
C GLY A 56 14.38 4.55 12.02
N MET A 57 13.82 3.94 10.97
CA MET A 57 14.08 4.33 9.58
C MET A 57 13.52 5.73 9.24
N VAL A 58 12.47 6.15 9.95
CA VAL A 58 11.73 7.39 9.63
C VAL A 58 11.74 8.41 10.77
N THR A 59 12.25 8.08 11.96
CA THR A 59 12.26 8.95 13.16
C THR A 59 12.76 10.37 12.91
N ASN A 60 13.77 10.55 12.04
CA ASN A 60 14.37 11.85 11.74
C ASN A 60 13.93 12.44 10.40
N THR A 61 12.87 11.91 9.80
CA THR A 61 12.32 12.39 8.53
C THR A 61 11.12 13.32 8.75
N SER A 62 10.93 14.26 7.83
CA SER A 62 9.76 15.14 7.78
C SER A 62 9.38 15.40 6.33
N GLY A 63 8.14 15.78 6.09
CA GLY A 63 7.64 16.00 4.73
C GLY A 63 6.18 16.43 4.71
N PRO A 64 5.62 16.66 3.51
CA PRO A 64 4.20 16.88 3.33
C PRO A 64 3.42 15.62 3.75
N ARG A 65 2.54 15.78 4.75
CA ARG A 65 1.69 14.71 5.28
C ARG A 65 0.25 15.19 5.37
N ALA A 66 -0.65 14.27 5.09
CA ALA A 66 -2.08 14.37 5.33
C ALA A 66 -2.67 12.97 5.33
N LYS A 67 -3.66 12.74 6.18
CA LYS A 67 -4.46 11.52 6.17
C LYS A 67 -5.20 11.38 4.84
N VAL A 68 -5.18 10.17 4.29
CA VAL A 68 -5.91 9.81 3.08
C VAL A 68 -6.75 8.58 3.38
N ARG A 69 -7.95 8.52 2.83
CA ARG A 69 -8.80 7.34 2.83
C ARG A 69 -9.09 6.92 1.40
N MET A 70 -9.16 5.63 1.17
CA MET A 70 -9.58 5.05 -0.10
C MET A 70 -10.75 4.10 0.13
N ARG A 71 -11.67 4.03 -0.84
CA ARG A 71 -12.79 3.09 -0.82
C ARG A 71 -12.73 2.19 -2.04
N TYR A 72 -12.83 0.87 -1.84
CA TYR A 72 -12.91 -0.12 -2.90
C TYR A 72 -14.35 -0.37 -3.33
N ALA A 73 -14.55 -0.92 -4.53
CA ALA A 73 -15.88 -1.20 -5.08
C ALA A 73 -16.70 -2.15 -4.18
N GLN A 74 -16.03 -3.09 -3.52
CA GLN A 74 -16.63 -4.04 -2.58
C GLN A 74 -17.01 -3.43 -1.22
N GLY A 75 -16.76 -2.14 -1.01
CA GLY A 75 -17.12 -1.41 0.21
C GLY A 75 -16.00 -1.31 1.24
N THR A 76 -14.91 -2.08 1.12
CA THR A 76 -13.75 -1.97 2.01
C THR A 76 -13.15 -0.58 1.96
N GLU A 77 -12.90 0.00 3.13
CA GLU A 77 -12.16 1.25 3.28
C GLU A 77 -10.73 0.98 3.74
N VAL A 78 -9.80 1.79 3.22
CA VAL A 78 -8.39 1.73 3.56
C VAL A 78 -7.95 3.09 4.06
N PHE A 79 -7.32 3.10 5.24
CA PHE A 79 -6.91 4.31 5.93
C PHE A 79 -5.39 4.45 5.90
N PHE A 80 -4.91 5.62 5.46
CA PHE A 80 -3.50 5.99 5.42
C PHE A 80 -3.25 7.11 6.44
N ASP A 81 -3.46 6.81 7.72
CA ASP A 81 -3.54 7.80 8.79
C ASP A 81 -2.62 7.54 9.99
N LEU A 82 -1.87 6.44 9.96
CA LEU A 82 -0.88 6.09 10.96
C LEU A 82 0.44 6.86 10.74
N ASP A 83 1.05 7.27 11.84
CA ASP A 83 2.38 7.88 11.84
C ASP A 83 3.49 6.82 11.88
N GLY A 84 4.70 7.22 11.48
CA GLY A 84 5.81 6.30 11.19
C GLY A 84 6.34 5.51 12.39
N ASN A 85 5.91 5.86 13.61
CA ASN A 85 6.22 5.15 14.85
C ASN A 85 4.99 4.53 15.50
N ASN A 86 3.90 4.33 14.77
CA ASN A 86 2.62 3.84 15.30
C ASN A 86 1.85 3.00 14.27
N GLY A 87 2.41 1.86 13.86
CA GLY A 87 1.79 0.95 12.90
C GLY A 87 2.78 -0.05 12.28
N PRO A 88 2.33 -0.90 11.33
CA PRO A 88 3.21 -1.83 10.64
C PRO A 88 4.33 -1.11 9.88
N GLY A 89 5.53 -1.70 9.91
CA GLY A 89 6.72 -1.13 9.31
C GLY A 89 6.79 -1.25 7.79
N LEU A 90 6.20 -2.32 7.23
CA LEU A 90 6.08 -2.62 5.80
C LEU A 90 4.91 -3.57 5.55
N GLY A 91 3.84 -3.44 6.32
CA GLY A 91 2.65 -4.28 6.21
C GLY A 91 1.37 -3.47 6.37
N CYS A 92 0.31 -4.11 6.84
CA CYS A 92 -0.98 -3.48 7.02
C CYS A 92 -1.76 -4.13 8.17
N ILE A 93 -2.88 -3.50 8.53
CA ILE A 93 -3.82 -4.01 9.52
C ILE A 93 -5.12 -4.31 8.78
N TYR A 94 -5.60 -5.54 8.91
CA TYR A 94 -6.94 -5.94 8.52
C TYR A 94 -7.85 -5.91 9.74
N GLU A 95 -9.00 -5.27 9.59
CA GLU A 95 -10.06 -5.27 10.59
C GLU A 95 -11.33 -5.82 9.94
N GLY A 96 -11.93 -6.83 10.57
CA GLY A 96 -13.16 -7.45 10.13
C GLY A 96 -14.06 -7.80 11.32
N GLU A 97 -15.25 -8.31 11.01
CA GLU A 97 -16.29 -8.58 12.02
C GLU A 97 -15.87 -9.60 13.09
N LYS A 98 -14.89 -10.46 12.78
CA LYS A 98 -14.42 -11.54 13.65
C LYS A 98 -13.09 -11.23 14.34
N GLY A 99 -12.49 -10.08 14.07
CA GLY A 99 -11.20 -9.74 14.64
C GLY A 99 -10.32 -8.90 13.74
N ARG A 100 -9.08 -8.74 14.19
CA ARG A 100 -8.03 -7.92 13.62
C ARG A 100 -6.80 -8.76 13.36
N ILE A 101 -6.15 -8.55 12.21
CA ILE A 101 -4.87 -9.15 11.86
C ILE A 101 -3.94 -8.02 11.44
N GLU A 102 -2.88 -7.80 12.21
CA GLU A 102 -1.79 -6.92 11.85
C GLU A 102 -0.64 -7.75 11.29
N ILE A 103 -0.28 -7.50 10.04
CA ILE A 103 0.84 -8.15 9.38
C ILE A 103 2.02 -7.21 9.27
N ASN A 104 3.20 -7.75 9.50
CA ASN A 104 4.47 -7.10 9.25
C ASN A 104 5.51 -8.18 8.89
N ARG A 105 6.69 -7.78 8.44
CA ARG A 105 7.73 -8.72 8.05
C ARG A 105 8.12 -9.61 9.24
N ASP A 106 7.95 -10.91 9.08
CA ASP A 106 8.19 -11.97 10.06
C ASP A 106 7.39 -11.88 11.37
N LYS A 107 6.40 -10.98 11.46
CA LYS A 107 5.57 -10.81 12.65
C LYS A 107 4.11 -10.65 12.26
N ILE A 108 3.25 -11.41 12.91
CA ILE A 108 1.80 -11.26 12.81
C ILE A 108 1.28 -11.07 14.24
N LEU A 109 0.41 -10.11 14.43
CA LEU A 109 -0.38 -9.94 15.64
C LEU A 109 -1.84 -10.14 15.26
N VAL A 110 -2.57 -10.94 16.03
CA VAL A 110 -4.00 -11.19 15.80
C VAL A 110 -4.80 -10.89 17.04
N GLU A 111 -6.06 -10.55 16.84
CA GLU A 111 -7.06 -10.43 17.89
C GLU A 111 -8.40 -10.96 17.34
N PRO A 112 -8.96 -12.06 17.87
CA PRO A 112 -8.49 -12.83 19.02
C PRO A 112 -7.42 -13.88 18.62
N LEU A 113 -6.68 -14.42 19.58
CA LEU A 113 -5.52 -15.32 19.35
C LEU A 113 -5.87 -16.61 18.60
N GLU A 114 -7.13 -17.05 18.68
CA GLU A 114 -7.66 -18.22 18.00
C GLU A 114 -7.57 -18.11 16.47
N LEU A 115 -7.45 -16.90 15.91
CA LEU A 115 -7.23 -16.70 14.47
C LEU A 115 -5.94 -17.37 13.99
N LEU A 116 -4.90 -17.48 14.83
CA LEU A 116 -3.65 -18.18 14.48
C LEU A 116 -3.79 -19.71 14.51
N GLN A 117 -4.86 -20.24 15.12
CA GLN A 117 -5.10 -21.68 15.25
C GLN A 117 -5.98 -22.22 14.12
N LEU A 118 -6.43 -21.36 13.20
CA LEU A 118 -7.24 -21.78 12.07
C LEU A 118 -6.43 -22.72 11.15
N PRO A 119 -7.08 -23.76 10.59
CA PRO A 119 -6.39 -24.83 9.85
C PRO A 119 -5.76 -24.37 8.54
N ASP A 120 -6.13 -23.20 8.03
CA ASP A 120 -5.61 -22.57 6.82
C ASP A 120 -4.41 -21.64 7.08
N ASN A 121 -3.97 -21.50 8.33
CA ASN A 121 -2.72 -20.81 8.65
C ASN A 121 -1.52 -21.57 8.03
N PRO A 122 -0.79 -20.98 7.07
CA PRO A 122 0.33 -21.66 6.40
C PRO A 122 1.56 -21.82 7.31
N GLY A 123 1.58 -21.17 8.48
CA GLY A 123 2.72 -21.15 9.38
C GLY A 123 3.90 -20.31 8.86
N HIS A 124 5.05 -20.47 9.50
CA HIS A 124 6.27 -19.76 9.11
C HIS A 124 6.98 -20.47 7.96
N LEU A 125 7.61 -19.68 7.08
CA LEU A 125 8.54 -20.22 6.09
C LEU A 125 9.69 -20.93 6.78
N THR A 126 10.04 -22.11 6.28
CA THR A 126 11.21 -22.90 6.74
C THR A 126 12.45 -22.67 5.87
N VAL A 127 12.38 -21.72 4.94
CA VAL A 127 13.42 -21.34 3.98
C VAL A 127 13.57 -19.82 3.97
N PRO A 128 14.69 -19.25 3.48
CA PRO A 128 14.82 -17.81 3.32
C PRO A 128 13.69 -17.22 2.46
N GLU A 129 13.15 -16.06 2.84
CA GLU A 129 12.00 -15.42 2.16
C GLU A 129 12.17 -15.27 0.64
N THR A 130 13.41 -15.07 0.17
CA THR A 130 13.72 -14.83 -1.24
C THR A 130 13.65 -16.13 -2.07
N GLN A 131 13.86 -17.28 -1.44
CA GLN A 131 13.89 -18.57 -2.13
C GLN A 131 12.57 -18.88 -2.88
N PRO A 132 11.38 -18.87 -2.24
CA PRO A 132 10.12 -19.14 -2.94
C PRO A 132 9.81 -18.14 -4.06
N HIS A 133 10.24 -16.87 -3.92
CA HIS A 133 10.09 -15.88 -4.99
C HIS A 133 10.91 -16.24 -6.24
N ILE A 134 12.18 -16.63 -6.07
CA ILE A 134 13.06 -17.03 -7.18
C ILE A 134 12.56 -18.34 -7.81
N GLU A 135 12.17 -19.32 -6.99
CA GLU A 135 11.63 -20.60 -7.46
C GLU A 135 10.37 -20.40 -8.29
N ASN A 136 9.42 -19.57 -7.82
CA ASN A 136 8.21 -19.25 -8.57
C ASN A 136 8.54 -18.59 -9.92
N TRP A 137 9.44 -17.60 -9.93
CA TRP A 137 9.84 -16.92 -11.17
C TRP A 137 10.44 -17.88 -12.19
N ILE A 138 11.37 -18.77 -11.77
CA ILE A 138 11.97 -19.77 -12.66
C ILE A 138 10.93 -20.78 -13.15
N ALA A 139 9.99 -21.19 -12.29
CA ALA A 139 8.91 -22.10 -12.67
C ALA A 139 8.01 -21.47 -13.75
N CYS A 140 7.57 -20.22 -13.56
CA CYS A 140 6.73 -19.49 -14.50
C CYS A 140 7.43 -19.21 -15.83
N ILE A 141 8.75 -18.99 -15.85
CA ILE A 141 9.52 -18.91 -17.10
C ILE A 141 9.39 -20.20 -17.91
N LYS A 142 9.47 -21.36 -17.24
CA LYS A 142 9.40 -22.67 -17.88
C LYS A 142 7.98 -23.04 -18.31
N SER A 143 7.00 -22.83 -17.44
CA SER A 143 5.60 -23.20 -17.69
C SER A 143 4.84 -22.19 -18.55
N ARG A 144 5.32 -20.95 -18.63
CA ARG A 144 4.61 -19.79 -19.20
C ARG A 144 3.35 -19.39 -18.45
N GLU A 145 3.20 -19.85 -17.20
CA GLU A 145 2.13 -19.41 -16.32
C GLU A 145 2.42 -18.03 -15.71
N LYS A 146 1.37 -17.40 -15.18
CA LYS A 146 1.47 -16.11 -14.49
C LYS A 146 2.27 -16.25 -13.19
N CYS A 147 3.19 -15.31 -12.93
CA CYS A 147 3.93 -15.25 -11.67
C CYS A 147 2.99 -14.91 -10.50
N THR A 148 3.33 -15.36 -9.29
CA THR A 148 2.60 -14.94 -8.08
C THR A 148 2.75 -13.44 -7.83
N ALA A 149 3.91 -12.88 -8.17
CA ALA A 149 4.18 -11.44 -8.19
C ALA A 149 4.21 -10.95 -9.65
N ASP A 150 3.04 -10.93 -10.31
CA ASP A 150 2.90 -10.46 -11.69
C ASP A 150 3.15 -8.94 -11.82
N ILE A 151 3.56 -8.51 -13.01
CA ILE A 151 3.81 -7.09 -13.29
C ILE A 151 2.55 -6.24 -13.09
N GLU A 152 1.37 -6.79 -13.40
CA GLU A 152 0.10 -6.11 -13.22
C GLU A 152 -0.15 -5.79 -11.73
N TYR A 153 0.14 -6.73 -10.84
CA TYR A 153 -0.03 -6.54 -9.40
C TYR A 153 0.93 -5.44 -8.86
N GLY A 154 2.15 -5.41 -9.40
CA GLY A 154 3.12 -4.36 -9.13
C GLY A 154 2.65 -2.97 -9.60
N GLN A 155 2.03 -2.89 -10.78
CA GLN A 155 1.41 -1.67 -11.30
C GLN A 155 0.25 -1.22 -10.39
N ARG A 156 -0.69 -2.10 -10.02
CA ARG A 156 -1.82 -1.76 -9.16
C ARG A 156 -1.40 -1.24 -7.79
N SER A 157 -0.38 -1.87 -7.20
CA SER A 157 0.18 -1.42 -5.91
C SER A 157 0.88 -0.06 -6.03
N SER A 158 1.57 0.17 -7.15
CA SER A 158 2.19 1.47 -7.46
C SER A 158 1.15 2.57 -7.71
N THR A 159 0.01 2.22 -8.30
CA THR A 159 -1.11 3.15 -8.51
C THR A 159 -1.60 3.73 -7.19
N LEU A 160 -1.72 2.94 -6.11
CA LEU A 160 -2.13 3.46 -4.79
C LEU A 160 -1.15 4.52 -4.27
N CYS A 161 0.16 4.26 -4.41
CA CYS A 161 1.21 5.21 -4.08
C CYS A 161 1.03 6.55 -4.81
N TYR A 162 0.70 6.51 -6.11
CA TYR A 162 0.50 7.70 -6.92
C TYR A 162 -0.77 8.45 -6.52
N LEU A 163 -1.88 7.74 -6.34
CA LEU A 163 -3.16 8.32 -5.94
C LEU A 163 -3.05 9.10 -4.61
N ILE A 164 -2.32 8.58 -3.62
CA ILE A 164 -2.03 9.30 -2.37
C ILE A 164 -1.31 10.62 -2.63
N ASN A 165 -0.31 10.64 -3.51
CA ASN A 165 0.42 11.87 -3.80
C ASN A 165 -0.44 12.86 -4.61
N ILE A 166 -1.24 12.35 -5.55
CA ILE A 166 -2.10 13.18 -6.40
C ILE A 166 -3.20 13.84 -5.57
N VAL A 167 -3.92 13.09 -4.73
CA VAL A 167 -4.99 13.68 -3.90
C VAL A 167 -4.44 14.75 -2.94
N ARG A 168 -3.23 14.54 -2.40
CA ARG A 168 -2.53 15.53 -1.58
C ARG A 168 -2.12 16.77 -2.38
N ALA A 169 -1.68 16.60 -3.63
CA ALA A 169 -1.31 17.71 -4.50
C ALA A 169 -2.53 18.52 -4.95
N VAL A 170 -3.65 17.86 -5.27
CA VAL A 170 -4.93 18.49 -5.60
C VAL A 170 -5.52 19.23 -4.39
N GLY A 171 -5.35 18.70 -3.17
CA GLY A 171 -5.60 19.46 -1.93
C GLY A 171 -7.07 19.70 -1.57
N ARG A 172 -8.03 19.06 -2.25
CA ARG A 172 -9.47 19.19 -1.97
C ARG A 172 -9.88 18.33 -0.77
N VAL A 173 -9.81 18.91 0.41
CA VAL A 173 -10.13 18.22 1.67
C VAL A 173 -11.62 17.86 1.75
N GLY A 174 -11.92 16.61 2.08
CA GLY A 174 -13.27 16.08 2.24
C GLY A 174 -14.01 15.75 0.93
N GLU A 175 -13.48 16.13 -0.23
CA GLU A 175 -14.04 15.78 -1.54
C GLU A 175 -13.55 14.41 -1.99
N ALA A 176 -14.48 13.55 -2.43
CA ALA A 176 -14.13 12.26 -3.02
C ALA A 176 -13.73 12.42 -4.49
N LEU A 177 -12.46 12.16 -4.79
CA LEU A 177 -11.99 12.01 -6.16
C LEU A 177 -12.33 10.59 -6.63
N LYS A 178 -13.14 10.48 -7.68
CA LYS A 178 -13.62 9.22 -8.25
C LYS A 178 -12.61 8.68 -9.24
N TRP A 179 -12.18 7.43 -9.03
CA TRP A 179 -11.18 6.74 -9.84
C TRP A 179 -11.83 5.56 -10.57
N ASP A 180 -11.55 5.45 -11.86
CA ASP A 180 -11.82 4.25 -12.64
C ASP A 180 -10.57 3.36 -12.62
N PRO A 181 -10.55 2.27 -11.84
CA PRO A 181 -9.39 1.37 -11.78
C PRO A 181 -9.16 0.61 -13.09
N ALA A 182 -10.17 0.43 -13.94
CA ALA A 182 -9.98 -0.23 -15.23
C ALA A 182 -9.30 0.70 -16.23
N ALA A 183 -9.74 1.97 -16.31
CA ALA A 183 -9.15 2.97 -17.19
C ALA A 183 -7.90 3.66 -16.62
N GLU A 184 -7.61 3.45 -15.34
CA GLU A 184 -6.59 4.15 -14.54
C GLU A 184 -6.66 5.68 -14.68
N ARG A 185 -7.86 6.25 -14.49
CA ARG A 185 -8.13 7.70 -14.59
C ARG A 185 -9.16 8.18 -13.59
N PHE A 186 -9.08 9.46 -13.22
CA PHE A 186 -10.14 10.11 -12.46
C PHE A 186 -11.32 10.45 -13.37
N THR A 187 -12.54 10.19 -12.91
CA THR A 187 -13.76 10.51 -13.67
C THR A 187 -14.33 11.89 -13.34
N ASN A 188 -13.79 12.57 -12.32
CA ASN A 188 -14.25 13.89 -11.87
C ASN A 188 -13.11 14.86 -11.50
N CYS A 189 -11.86 14.58 -11.90
CA CYS A 189 -10.71 15.41 -11.52
C CYS A 189 -9.69 15.55 -12.66
N ASP A 190 -9.91 16.54 -13.52
CA ASP A 190 -8.99 16.85 -14.63
C ASP A 190 -7.59 17.26 -14.13
N GLU A 191 -7.53 17.98 -13.02
CA GLU A 191 -6.27 18.34 -12.35
C GLU A 191 -5.47 17.10 -11.92
N GLY A 192 -6.13 16.11 -11.33
CA GLY A 192 -5.50 14.83 -10.99
C GLY A 192 -5.07 14.04 -12.22
N ASN A 193 -5.90 14.03 -13.27
CA ASN A 193 -5.57 13.39 -14.55
C ASN A 193 -4.33 13.99 -15.22
N ALA A 194 -4.13 15.31 -15.10
CA ALA A 194 -2.93 15.99 -15.61
C ALA A 194 -1.64 15.54 -14.90
N MET A 195 -1.72 14.91 -13.72
CA MET A 195 -0.58 14.41 -12.94
C MET A 195 -0.25 12.93 -13.21
N LEU A 196 -1.07 12.20 -13.98
CA LEU A 196 -0.86 10.77 -14.28
C LEU A 196 0.35 10.51 -15.19
N ALA A 197 0.80 11.52 -15.92
CA ALA A 197 1.97 11.43 -16.77
C ALA A 197 2.85 12.67 -16.58
N LYS A 198 4.16 12.47 -16.74
CA LYS A 198 5.13 13.58 -16.84
C LYS A 198 5.62 13.68 -18.27
N VAL A 199 5.99 14.90 -18.67
CA VAL A 199 6.70 15.12 -19.93
C VAL A 199 7.98 14.29 -19.89
N ARG A 200 8.12 13.38 -20.86
CA ARG A 200 9.32 12.54 -20.98
C ARG A 200 10.49 13.40 -21.41
N ARG A 201 11.67 13.05 -20.92
CA ARG A 201 12.91 13.74 -21.31
C ARG A 201 13.15 13.57 -22.81
N ALA A 202 13.70 14.61 -23.44
CA ALA A 202 14.09 14.56 -24.85
C ALA A 202 14.94 13.32 -25.16
N GLY A 203 14.55 12.56 -26.19
CA GLY A 203 15.17 11.29 -26.60
C GLY A 203 14.70 10.05 -25.85
N TYR A 204 13.73 10.19 -24.95
CA TYR A 204 13.09 9.11 -24.18
C TYR A 204 11.57 9.15 -24.30
N GLU A 205 11.05 9.75 -25.37
CA GLU A 205 9.65 9.73 -25.72
C GLU A 205 9.18 8.30 -25.99
N LEU A 206 7.91 8.01 -25.71
CA LEU A 206 7.34 6.74 -26.17
C LEU A 206 7.11 6.81 -27.68
N PRO A 207 7.22 5.68 -28.39
CA PRO A 207 6.67 5.61 -29.72
C PRO A 207 5.18 6.00 -29.70
N PRO A 208 4.66 6.60 -30.78
CA PRO A 208 3.23 6.81 -30.89
C PRO A 208 2.50 5.48 -30.73
N LEU A 209 1.38 5.49 -30.00
CA LEU A 209 0.50 4.33 -29.95
C LEU A 209 -0.03 4.10 -31.37
N ALA A 210 0.09 2.86 -31.85
CA ALA A 210 -0.36 2.44 -33.18
C ALA A 210 -1.89 2.41 -33.28
#